data_AF-A0A933NUW4-F1
#
_entry.id   AF-A0A933NUW4-F1
#
_cell.length_a   1.000
_cell.length_b   1.000
_cell.length_c   1.000
_cell.angle_alpha   90.00
_cell.angle_beta   90.00
_cell.angle_gamma   90.00
#
_symmetry.space_group_name_H-M   'P 1'
#
loop_
_entity.id
_entity.type
_entity.pdbx_description
1 polymer ?
#
loop_
_entity_poly.entity_id
_entity_poly.type
_entity_poly.pdbx_seq_one_letter_code
_entity_poly.pdbx_strand_id
1 'polypeptide(L)'
;MAAVRALFFLPPSVFLLTGLVQSDRPLPDPDTFYRAVRENLVRAERLTHLYTYKERRTDVHTNPFGRLGTGGLSLYEVYPSPMRRLLYRRLVARDGRPVSGEDLAEQDRQYRERVAGVQRDSGGDVQGLLGQQSEDARQRRQRAIDDVVDALAFEVKGRTTESGAPAIVIAFAPRPGARPVTRQGRTAQKFAGTIWVDEAAAEVMRVEATSTDDISYGLGLVARLNAGTKATVSRRRVDDQVWMPTALTLDGRGRALLLRRLVVDYAIEWFEYRRLPGESLAPFLDPRVHSQPGSRPQ
;
A
#
# COMPACT_ATOMS: atom_id res chain seq x y z
N MET A 1 29.74 29.79 -42.85
CA MET A 1 28.71 29.27 -43.78
C MET A 1 28.38 27.84 -43.38
N ALA A 2 27.08 27.52 -43.23
CA ALA A 2 26.42 26.21 -43.13
C ALA A 2 26.89 25.23 -42.02
N ALA A 3 26.16 25.01 -40.91
CA ALA A 3 24.88 24.28 -40.76
C ALA A 3 24.99 22.75 -40.90
N VAL A 4 24.79 21.99 -39.80
CA VAL A 4 23.97 20.77 -39.76
C VAL A 4 23.40 20.60 -38.34
N ARG A 5 22.08 20.75 -38.22
CA ARG A 5 21.27 20.31 -37.07
C ARG A 5 20.95 18.83 -37.28
N ALA A 6 21.36 17.96 -36.37
CA ALA A 6 20.87 16.58 -36.31
C ALA A 6 19.71 16.50 -35.30
N LEU A 7 18.48 16.41 -35.81
CA LEU A 7 17.33 15.96 -35.03
C LEU A 7 17.48 14.46 -34.79
N PHE A 8 17.63 14.04 -33.53
CA PHE A 8 17.38 12.65 -33.16
C PHE A 8 15.89 12.46 -32.90
N PHE A 9 15.24 11.77 -33.84
CA PHE A 9 13.92 11.16 -33.65
C PHE A 9 14.02 10.10 -32.55
N LEU A 10 13.42 10.36 -31.39
CA LEU A 10 13.09 9.34 -30.40
C LEU A 10 11.85 8.57 -30.92
N PRO A 11 11.87 7.23 -31.01
CA PRO A 11 10.70 6.48 -31.42
C PRO A 11 9.59 6.63 -30.36
N PRO A 12 8.31 6.68 -30.77
CA PRO A 12 7.20 6.68 -29.83
C PRO A 12 7.20 5.37 -29.04
N SER A 13 7.18 5.50 -27.71
CA SER A 13 6.96 4.36 -26.82
C SER A 13 5.58 3.76 -27.10
N VAL A 14 5.56 2.56 -27.66
CA VAL A 14 4.33 1.78 -27.89
C VAL A 14 3.82 1.32 -26.54
N PHE A 15 2.81 2.01 -26.01
CA PHE A 15 1.94 1.45 -24.98
C PHE A 15 1.07 0.38 -25.66
N LEU A 16 1.20 -0.88 -25.24
CA LEU A 16 0.27 -1.94 -25.62
C LEU A 16 -1.10 -1.63 -25.01
N LEU A 17 -1.93 -0.95 -25.78
CA LEU A 17 -3.37 -0.79 -25.53
C LEU A 17 -4.02 -2.16 -25.67
N THR A 18 -4.25 -2.84 -24.54
CA THR A 18 -5.20 -3.94 -24.49
C THR A 18 -6.56 -3.38 -24.92
N GLY A 19 -7.18 -3.99 -25.94
CA GLY A 19 -8.33 -3.43 -26.65
C GLY A 19 -9.47 -3.00 -25.74
N LEU A 20 -9.90 -1.74 -25.89
CA LEU A 20 -11.16 -1.27 -25.31
C LEU A 20 -12.29 -2.10 -25.91
N VAL A 21 -13.06 -2.77 -25.07
CA VAL A 21 -14.26 -3.50 -25.51
C VAL A 21 -15.33 -2.44 -25.76
N GLN A 22 -15.79 -2.31 -27.01
CA GLN A 22 -17.02 -1.59 -27.31
C GLN A 22 -18.20 -2.39 -26.75
N SER A 23 -18.64 -2.00 -25.56
CA SER A 23 -19.92 -2.44 -24.99
C SER A 23 -20.94 -1.34 -25.27
N ASP A 24 -22.09 -1.70 -25.86
CA ASP A 24 -23.22 -0.79 -26.12
C ASP A 24 -23.86 -0.25 -24.84
N ARG A 25 -23.45 -0.73 -23.65
CA ARG A 25 -23.90 -0.20 -22.38
C ARG A 25 -23.25 1.18 -22.13
N PRO A 26 -24.03 2.22 -21.81
CA PRO A 26 -23.45 3.52 -21.44
C PRO A 26 -22.45 3.38 -20.29
N LEU A 27 -21.45 4.26 -20.26
CA LEU A 27 -20.57 4.36 -19.09
C LEU A 27 -21.40 4.74 -17.85
N PRO A 28 -21.00 4.30 -16.64
CA PRO A 28 -21.69 4.69 -15.43
C PRO A 28 -21.62 6.21 -15.25
N ASP A 29 -22.64 6.77 -14.58
CA ASP A 29 -22.64 8.17 -14.15
C ASP A 29 -21.37 8.46 -13.32
N PRO A 30 -20.49 9.40 -13.74
CA PRO A 30 -19.20 9.59 -13.10
C PRO A 30 -19.29 9.96 -11.63
N ASP A 31 -20.22 10.84 -11.24
CA ASP A 31 -20.33 11.33 -9.88
C ASP A 31 -20.78 10.23 -8.90
N THR A 32 -21.78 9.46 -9.32
CA THR A 32 -22.27 8.30 -8.55
C THR A 32 -21.19 7.22 -8.47
N PHE A 33 -20.51 6.92 -9.58
CA PHE A 33 -19.47 5.91 -9.63
C PHE A 33 -18.27 6.26 -8.75
N TYR A 34 -17.75 7.48 -8.86
CA TYR A 34 -16.60 7.93 -8.05
C TYR A 34 -16.93 7.99 -6.56
N ARG A 35 -18.16 8.38 -6.21
CA ARG A 35 -18.63 8.31 -4.82
C ARG A 35 -18.61 6.89 -4.29
N ALA A 36 -19.16 5.93 -5.04
CA ALA A 36 -19.16 4.52 -4.66
C ALA A 36 -17.73 3.97 -4.50
N VAL A 37 -16.83 4.29 -5.43
CA VAL A 37 -15.40 3.92 -5.34
C VAL A 37 -14.74 4.48 -4.09
N ARG A 38 -14.99 5.76 -3.78
CA ARG A 38 -14.46 6.40 -2.57
C ARG A 38 -15.00 5.74 -1.30
N GLU A 39 -16.29 5.48 -1.23
CA GLU A 39 -16.93 4.81 -0.08
C GLU A 39 -16.38 3.38 0.12
N ASN A 40 -16.14 2.65 -0.96
CA ASN A 40 -15.53 1.32 -0.93
C ASN A 40 -14.07 1.36 -0.44
N LEU A 41 -13.26 2.31 -0.89
CA LEU A 41 -11.89 2.52 -0.40
C LEU A 41 -11.88 2.85 1.10
N VAL A 42 -12.76 3.74 1.53
CA VAL A 42 -12.94 4.08 2.95
C VAL A 42 -13.35 2.87 3.77
N ARG A 43 -14.33 2.10 3.30
CA ARG A 43 -14.79 0.87 3.96
C ARG A 43 -13.64 -0.12 4.09
N ALA A 44 -12.87 -0.36 3.02
CA ALA A 44 -11.72 -1.24 3.05
C ALA A 44 -10.70 -0.79 4.11
N GLU A 45 -10.31 0.49 4.11
CA GLU A 45 -9.39 1.06 5.11
C GLU A 45 -9.89 0.95 6.57
N ARG A 46 -11.20 1.01 6.79
CA ARG A 46 -11.80 0.77 8.11
C ARG A 46 -11.67 -0.70 8.50
N LEU A 47 -11.81 -1.63 7.57
CA LEU A 47 -11.80 -3.06 7.84
C LEU A 47 -10.39 -3.67 7.85
N THR A 48 -9.37 -3.06 7.23
CA THR A 48 -8.00 -3.65 7.11
C THR A 48 -7.42 -4.14 8.43
N HIS A 49 -7.65 -3.40 9.53
CA HIS A 49 -7.10 -3.76 10.84
C HIS A 49 -7.83 -4.94 11.52
N LEU A 50 -8.92 -5.43 10.93
CA LEU A 50 -9.64 -6.62 11.36
C LEU A 50 -9.15 -7.89 10.64
N TYR A 51 -8.08 -7.80 9.84
CA TYR A 51 -7.55 -8.95 9.13
C TYR A 51 -6.07 -9.14 9.44
N THR A 52 -5.70 -10.33 9.90
CA THR A 52 -4.32 -10.78 9.90
C THR A 52 -3.98 -11.40 8.54
N TYR A 53 -2.72 -11.34 8.14
CA TYR A 53 -2.26 -11.80 6.84
C TYR A 53 -0.76 -12.11 6.88
N LYS A 54 -0.27 -12.79 5.85
CA LYS A 54 1.15 -12.92 5.57
C LYS A 54 1.59 -11.82 4.61
N GLU A 55 2.77 -11.25 4.88
CA GLU A 55 3.42 -10.24 4.05
C GLU A 55 4.78 -10.79 3.60
N ARG A 56 4.95 -11.03 2.30
CA ARG A 56 6.27 -11.31 1.71
C ARG A 56 6.77 -10.02 1.08
N ARG A 57 7.99 -9.59 1.39
CA ARG A 57 8.52 -8.34 0.84
C ARG A 57 10.01 -8.41 0.56
N THR A 58 10.44 -7.64 -0.42
CA THR A 58 11.87 -7.38 -0.64
C THR A 58 12.42 -6.57 0.53
N ASP A 59 13.60 -6.92 1.03
CA ASP A 59 14.23 -6.12 2.08
C ASP A 59 14.81 -4.83 1.50
N VAL A 60 14.78 -3.77 2.31
CA VAL A 60 15.36 -2.46 1.98
C VAL A 60 16.60 -2.30 2.85
N HIS A 61 17.75 -2.17 2.20
CA HIS A 61 19.02 -1.96 2.85
C HIS A 61 19.35 -0.47 2.88
N THR A 62 19.60 0.03 4.08
CA THR A 62 19.83 1.45 4.34
C THR A 62 21.23 1.73 4.91
N ASN A 63 22.12 0.73 4.96
CA ASN A 63 23.45 0.92 5.54
C ASN A 63 24.29 1.82 4.63
N PRO A 64 24.58 3.07 5.06
CA PRO A 64 25.28 4.05 4.24
C PRO A 64 26.74 3.67 3.96
N PHE A 65 27.34 2.82 4.79
CA PHE A 65 28.72 2.30 4.65
C PHE A 65 28.78 0.88 4.10
N GLY A 66 27.62 0.30 3.77
CA GLY A 66 27.50 -1.07 3.28
C GLY A 66 26.48 -1.17 2.15
N ARG A 67 25.65 -2.21 2.24
CA ARG A 67 24.60 -2.51 1.26
C ARG A 67 23.51 -1.43 1.29
N LEU A 68 23.22 -0.88 0.11
CA LEU A 68 22.15 0.06 -0.16
C LEU A 68 21.26 -0.48 -1.28
N GLY A 69 19.98 -0.10 -1.27
CA GLY A 69 19.00 -0.54 -2.27
C GLY A 69 18.12 -1.66 -1.73
N THR A 70 17.69 -2.52 -2.63
CA THR A 70 16.78 -3.62 -2.29
C THR A 70 17.43 -4.98 -2.56
N GLY A 71 16.97 -5.99 -1.85
CA GLY A 71 17.29 -7.38 -2.12
C GLY A 71 17.10 -8.26 -0.90
N GLY A 72 17.10 -9.57 -1.11
CA GLY A 72 16.62 -10.51 -0.10
C GLY A 72 15.11 -10.41 0.09
N LEU A 73 14.54 -11.45 0.69
CA LEU A 73 13.10 -11.58 0.90
C LEU A 73 12.83 -11.89 2.37
N SER A 74 11.94 -11.13 2.98
CA SER A 74 11.43 -11.43 4.32
C SER A 74 9.95 -11.82 4.24
N LEU A 75 9.59 -12.86 5.00
CA LEU A 75 8.22 -13.29 5.21
C LEU A 75 7.81 -12.94 6.63
N TYR A 76 6.67 -12.26 6.75
CA TYR A 76 6.08 -11.86 8.02
C TYR A 76 4.69 -12.44 8.20
N GLU A 77 4.34 -12.78 9.43
CA GLU A 77 2.96 -12.79 9.89
C GLU A 77 2.61 -11.43 10.47
N VAL A 78 1.51 -10.84 10.01
CA VAL A 78 1.13 -9.47 10.38
C VAL A 78 -0.14 -9.47 11.22
N TYR A 79 -0.02 -8.96 12.43
CA TYR A 79 -1.11 -8.75 13.36
C TYR A 79 -1.36 -7.24 13.48
N PRO A 80 -2.37 -6.70 12.76
CA PRO A 80 -2.62 -5.27 12.72
C PRO A 80 -3.01 -4.71 14.09
N SER A 81 -2.84 -3.41 14.29
CA SER A 81 -3.39 -2.72 15.45
C SER A 81 -3.82 -1.31 15.03
N PRO A 82 -4.93 -0.77 15.56
CA PRO A 82 -5.28 0.63 15.35
C PRO A 82 -4.21 1.57 15.93
N MET A 83 -3.48 1.10 16.96
CA MET A 83 -2.30 1.77 17.48
C MET A 83 -1.05 1.30 16.72
N ARG A 84 -0.46 2.18 15.90
CA ARG A 84 0.70 1.85 15.03
C ARG A 84 1.90 1.25 15.79
N ARG A 85 2.14 1.62 17.06
CA ARG A 85 3.22 1.07 17.89
C ARG A 85 3.02 -0.41 18.25
N LEU A 86 1.77 -0.88 18.24
CA LEU A 86 1.37 -2.25 18.58
C LEU A 86 1.02 -3.11 17.35
N LEU A 87 1.20 -2.59 16.13
CA LEU A 87 1.29 -3.41 14.92
C LEU A 87 2.43 -4.41 15.12
N TYR A 88 2.14 -5.70 15.01
CA TYR A 88 3.17 -6.72 15.07
C TYR A 88 3.41 -7.33 13.69
N ARG A 89 4.60 -7.07 13.14
CA ARG A 89 5.13 -7.78 11.98
C ARG A 89 6.13 -8.81 12.49
N ARG A 90 5.66 -10.03 12.72
CA ARG A 90 6.47 -11.14 13.22
C ARG A 90 7.24 -11.76 12.07
N LEU A 91 8.56 -11.61 12.05
CA LEU A 91 9.41 -12.17 10.99
C LEU A 91 9.52 -13.67 11.20
N VAL A 92 9.07 -14.45 10.22
CA VAL A 92 9.03 -15.93 10.28
C VAL A 92 10.03 -16.59 9.34
N ALA A 93 10.44 -15.94 8.26
CA ALA A 93 11.49 -16.45 7.37
C ALA A 93 12.24 -15.33 6.66
N ARG A 94 13.50 -15.60 6.30
CA ARG A 94 14.32 -14.78 5.39
C ARG A 94 14.91 -15.65 4.30
N ASP A 95 14.80 -15.21 3.05
CA ASP A 95 15.33 -15.90 1.87
C ASP A 95 14.91 -17.39 1.83
N GLY A 96 13.65 -17.66 2.19
CA GLY A 96 13.07 -19.00 2.26
C GLY A 96 13.50 -19.84 3.48
N ARG A 97 14.41 -19.34 4.32
CA ARG A 97 14.85 -20.03 5.54
C ARG A 97 14.05 -19.55 6.75
N PRO A 98 13.43 -20.46 7.52
CA PRO A 98 12.76 -20.10 8.76
C PRO A 98 13.71 -19.37 9.73
N VAL A 99 13.15 -18.41 10.46
CA VAL A 99 13.83 -17.78 11.60
C VAL A 99 13.94 -18.79 12.75
N SER A 100 15.00 -18.71 13.55
CA SER A 100 15.22 -19.63 14.67
C SER A 100 14.12 -19.49 15.73
N GLY A 101 13.87 -20.57 16.50
CA GLY A 101 12.91 -20.53 17.61
C GLY A 101 13.29 -19.49 18.68
N GLU A 102 14.59 -19.29 18.91
CA GLU A 102 15.12 -18.28 19.84
C GLU A 102 14.80 -16.86 19.36
N ASP A 103 15.08 -16.54 18.09
CA ASP A 103 14.78 -15.23 17.50
C ASP A 103 13.26 -14.97 17.45
N LEU A 104 12.44 -16.00 17.25
CA LEU A 104 10.99 -15.87 17.32
C LEU A 104 10.55 -15.55 18.76
N ALA A 105 11.05 -16.28 19.75
CA ALA A 105 10.74 -16.06 21.16
C ALA A 105 11.20 -14.67 21.62
N GLU A 106 12.34 -14.19 21.14
CA GLU A 106 12.84 -12.84 21.36
C GLU A 106 11.87 -11.78 20.83
N GLN A 107 11.48 -11.89 19.55
CA GLN A 107 10.52 -10.97 18.95
C GLN A 107 9.18 -10.96 19.70
N ASP A 108 8.69 -12.14 20.08
CA ASP A 108 7.42 -12.30 20.80
C ASP A 108 7.52 -11.65 22.20
N ARG A 109 8.67 -11.79 22.89
CA ARG A 109 8.92 -11.14 24.19
C ARG A 109 8.96 -9.63 24.09
N GLN A 110 9.71 -9.07 23.13
CA GLN A 110 9.76 -7.63 22.87
C GLN A 110 8.38 -7.05 22.51
N TYR A 111 7.55 -7.84 21.82
CA TYR A 111 6.17 -7.44 21.57
C TYR A 111 5.33 -7.40 22.86
N ARG A 112 5.39 -8.44 23.69
CA ARG A 112 4.70 -8.47 25.00
C ARG A 112 5.11 -7.30 25.88
N GLU A 113 6.40 -6.97 25.94
CA GLU A 113 6.91 -5.82 26.70
C GLU A 113 6.33 -4.48 26.20
N ARG A 114 6.24 -4.29 24.88
CA ARG A 114 5.60 -3.10 24.29
C ARG A 114 4.12 -3.00 24.65
N VAL A 115 3.39 -4.12 24.59
CA VAL A 115 1.96 -4.15 24.97
C VAL A 115 1.80 -3.86 26.47
N ALA A 116 2.61 -4.48 27.33
CA ALA A 116 2.60 -4.24 28.77
C ALA A 116 2.95 -2.78 29.13
N GLY A 117 3.86 -2.14 28.37
CA GLY A 117 4.13 -0.72 28.48
C GLY A 117 2.88 0.12 28.22
N VAL A 118 2.19 -0.11 27.09
CA VAL A 118 0.97 0.62 26.75
C VAL A 118 -0.15 0.40 27.77
N GLN A 119 -0.33 -0.83 28.28
CA GLN A 119 -1.35 -1.13 29.29
C GLN A 119 -1.08 -0.42 30.63
N ARG A 120 0.19 -0.30 31.03
CA ARG A 120 0.58 0.49 32.20
C ARG A 120 0.32 1.98 31.98
N ASP A 121 0.74 2.50 30.83
CA ASP A 121 0.56 3.91 30.46
C ASP A 121 -0.92 4.30 30.35
N SER A 122 -1.79 3.34 30.01
CA SER A 122 -3.25 3.56 29.92
C SER A 122 -3.98 3.51 31.26
N GLY A 123 -3.27 3.31 32.38
CA GLY A 123 -3.89 3.18 33.71
C GLY A 123 -4.88 2.02 33.82
N GLY A 124 -4.76 1.00 32.96
CA GLY A 124 -5.67 -0.15 32.90
C GLY A 124 -6.90 0.02 31.99
N ASP A 125 -7.20 1.21 31.46
CA ASP A 125 -8.32 1.40 30.52
C ASP A 125 -7.94 1.04 29.08
N VAL A 126 -7.76 -0.27 28.84
CA VAL A 126 -7.38 -0.79 27.52
C VAL A 126 -8.53 -0.66 26.51
N GLN A 127 -9.78 -0.75 26.95
CA GLN A 127 -10.94 -0.65 26.06
C GLN A 127 -11.21 0.78 25.61
N GLY A 128 -11.18 1.76 26.51
CA GLY A 128 -11.28 3.16 26.14
C GLY A 128 -10.16 3.58 25.19
N LEU A 129 -8.92 3.15 25.49
CA LEU A 129 -7.78 3.38 24.59
C LEU A 129 -7.97 2.71 23.22
N LEU A 130 -8.48 1.48 23.17
CA LEU A 130 -8.80 0.82 21.90
C LEU A 130 -9.80 1.65 21.09
N GLY A 131 -10.93 2.04 21.70
CA GLY A 131 -11.95 2.85 21.05
C GLY A 131 -11.40 4.16 20.49
N GLN A 132 -10.64 4.90 21.31
CA GLN A 132 -10.00 6.15 20.88
C GLN A 132 -9.03 5.93 19.71
N GLN A 133 -8.13 4.95 19.80
CA GLN A 133 -7.14 4.70 18.76
C GLN A 133 -7.78 4.19 17.46
N SER A 134 -8.83 3.37 17.56
CA SER A 134 -9.62 2.91 16.41
C SER A 134 -10.27 4.09 15.70
N GLU A 135 -10.95 4.98 16.41
CA GLU A 135 -11.59 6.17 15.82
C GLU A 135 -10.57 7.12 15.21
N ASP A 136 -9.49 7.43 15.92
CA ASP A 136 -8.41 8.28 15.41
C ASP A 136 -7.78 7.69 14.14
N ALA A 137 -7.57 6.37 14.11
CA ALA A 137 -7.04 5.69 12.93
C ALA A 137 -8.00 5.77 11.75
N ARG A 138 -9.31 5.54 11.98
CA ARG A 138 -10.35 5.67 10.95
C ARG A 138 -10.40 7.08 10.37
N GLN A 139 -10.39 8.11 11.24
CA GLN A 139 -10.38 9.51 10.80
C GLN A 139 -9.12 9.87 10.01
N ARG A 140 -7.93 9.44 10.47
CA ARG A 140 -6.67 9.70 9.74
C ARG A 140 -6.67 9.07 8.35
N ARG A 141 -7.18 7.84 8.20
CA ARG A 141 -7.28 7.14 6.91
C ARG A 141 -8.28 7.83 5.98
N GLN A 142 -9.45 8.20 6.50
CA GLN A 142 -10.46 8.97 5.76
C GLN A 142 -9.86 10.26 5.19
N ARG A 143 -9.23 11.08 6.05
CA ARG A 143 -8.58 12.33 5.63
C ARG A 143 -7.51 12.11 4.57
N ALA A 144 -6.76 11.00 4.66
CA ALA A 144 -5.74 10.66 3.67
C ALA A 144 -6.35 10.30 2.30
N ILE A 145 -7.47 9.56 2.27
CA ILE A 145 -8.19 9.26 1.02
C ILE A 145 -8.70 10.56 0.40
N ASP A 146 -9.34 11.41 1.20
CA ASP A 146 -9.96 12.64 0.74
C ASP A 146 -8.91 13.59 0.15
N ASP A 147 -7.81 13.77 0.86
CA ASP A 147 -6.68 14.60 0.42
C ASP A 147 -6.01 14.05 -0.86
N VAL A 148 -6.02 12.73 -1.09
CA VAL A 148 -5.54 12.13 -2.35
C VAL A 148 -6.53 12.42 -3.49
N VAL A 149 -7.82 12.24 -3.27
CA VAL A 149 -8.86 12.49 -4.28
C VAL A 149 -8.87 13.97 -4.69
N ASP A 150 -8.76 14.88 -3.72
CA ASP A 150 -8.74 16.33 -3.98
C ASP A 150 -7.46 16.79 -4.69
N ALA A 151 -6.34 16.10 -4.46
CA ALA A 151 -5.05 16.43 -5.04
C ALA A 151 -4.86 15.97 -6.49
N LEU A 152 -5.75 15.12 -6.99
CA LEU A 152 -5.68 14.54 -8.32
C LEU A 152 -6.84 15.01 -9.22
N ALA A 153 -6.61 14.89 -10.52
CA ALA A 153 -7.63 14.99 -11.56
C ALA A 153 -7.83 13.59 -12.16
N PHE A 154 -9.07 13.23 -12.45
CA PHE A 154 -9.46 11.91 -12.94
C PHE A 154 -10.26 12.04 -14.24
N GLU A 155 -10.00 11.14 -15.18
CA GLU A 155 -10.67 11.12 -16.48
C GLU A 155 -11.04 9.68 -16.85
N VAL A 156 -12.33 9.41 -17.06
CA VAL A 156 -12.77 8.10 -17.56
C VAL A 156 -12.31 7.93 -19.00
N LYS A 157 -11.52 6.89 -19.28
CA LYS A 157 -11.01 6.56 -20.61
C LYS A 157 -11.89 5.54 -21.34
N GLY A 158 -12.69 4.78 -20.62
CA GLY A 158 -13.64 3.83 -21.19
C GLY A 158 -13.72 2.55 -20.37
N ARG A 159 -14.17 1.49 -21.04
CA ARG A 159 -14.38 0.16 -20.46
C ARG A 159 -13.41 -0.85 -21.07
N THR A 160 -12.92 -1.76 -20.23
CA THR A 160 -12.07 -2.89 -20.63
C THR A 160 -12.44 -4.14 -19.84
N THR A 161 -11.78 -5.25 -20.13
CA THR A 161 -11.83 -6.45 -19.31
C THR A 161 -10.51 -6.56 -18.55
N GLU A 162 -10.57 -6.53 -17.22
CA GLU A 162 -9.43 -6.67 -16.32
C GLU A 162 -9.60 -7.95 -15.50
N SER A 163 -8.62 -8.85 -15.52
CA SER A 163 -8.68 -10.12 -14.77
C SER A 163 -9.99 -10.92 -15.00
N GLY A 164 -10.57 -10.84 -16.21
CA GLY A 164 -11.81 -11.53 -16.57
C GLY A 164 -13.11 -10.83 -16.17
N ALA A 165 -13.07 -9.63 -15.59
CA ALA A 165 -14.24 -8.85 -15.20
C ALA A 165 -14.31 -7.50 -15.95
N PRO A 166 -15.51 -6.96 -16.22
CA PRO A 166 -15.66 -5.61 -16.74
C PRO A 166 -15.08 -4.56 -15.78
N ALA A 167 -14.22 -3.71 -16.31
CA ALA A 167 -13.56 -2.65 -15.57
C ALA A 167 -13.66 -1.30 -16.28
N ILE A 168 -13.88 -0.26 -15.49
CA ILE A 168 -13.78 1.13 -15.93
C ILE A 168 -12.32 1.57 -15.78
N VAL A 169 -11.76 2.08 -16.88
CA VAL A 169 -10.40 2.60 -16.94
C VAL A 169 -10.43 4.10 -16.66
N ILE A 170 -9.73 4.53 -15.62
CA ILE A 170 -9.64 5.93 -15.21
C ILE A 170 -8.18 6.37 -15.28
N ALA A 171 -7.88 7.37 -16.09
CA ALA A 171 -6.59 8.04 -16.01
C ALA A 171 -6.58 9.04 -14.85
N PHE A 172 -5.44 9.18 -14.18
CA PHE A 172 -5.26 10.21 -13.16
C PHE A 172 -3.95 10.98 -13.36
N ALA A 173 -3.97 12.24 -12.96
CA ALA A 173 -2.80 13.11 -12.95
C ALA A 173 -2.86 14.09 -11.77
N PRO A 174 -1.73 14.68 -11.35
CA PRO A 174 -1.73 15.72 -10.32
C PRO A 174 -2.59 16.92 -10.74
N ARG A 175 -3.47 17.38 -9.85
CA ARG A 175 -4.26 18.60 -10.08
C ARG A 175 -3.37 19.83 -9.91
N PRO A 176 -3.26 20.72 -10.93
CA PRO A 176 -2.48 21.95 -10.80
C PRO A 176 -2.95 22.80 -9.62
N GLY A 177 -2.01 23.30 -8.82
CA GLY A 177 -2.30 24.18 -7.69
C GLY A 177 -2.90 23.51 -6.45
N ALA A 178 -3.19 22.20 -6.47
CA ALA A 178 -3.65 21.50 -5.28
C ALA A 178 -2.55 21.48 -4.19
N ARG A 179 -2.96 21.58 -2.92
CA ARG A 179 -2.08 21.69 -1.75
C ARG A 179 -2.39 20.62 -0.71
N PRO A 180 -2.05 19.35 -0.96
CA PRO A 180 -2.35 18.26 -0.05
C PRO A 180 -1.62 18.41 1.29
N VAL A 181 -2.35 18.14 2.36
CA VAL A 181 -1.86 18.30 3.73
C VAL A 181 -1.34 17.00 4.32
N THR A 182 -1.84 15.87 3.85
CA THR A 182 -1.42 14.53 4.28
C THR A 182 -0.17 14.10 3.52
N ARG A 183 0.54 13.13 4.10
CA ARG A 183 1.70 12.52 3.41
C ARG A 183 1.25 11.80 2.14
N GLN A 184 0.10 11.12 2.20
CA GLN A 184 -0.47 10.36 1.09
C GLN A 184 -0.83 11.26 -0.07
N GLY A 185 -1.53 12.38 0.17
CA GLY A 185 -1.85 13.37 -0.87
C GLY A 185 -0.60 13.98 -1.49
N ARG A 186 0.39 14.37 -0.68
CA ARG A 186 1.68 14.89 -1.19
C ARG A 186 2.43 13.88 -2.06
N THR A 187 2.40 12.60 -1.68
CA THR A 187 3.01 11.54 -2.49
C THR A 187 2.21 11.31 -3.77
N ALA A 188 0.87 11.28 -3.71
CA ALA A 188 0.01 11.08 -4.87
C ALA A 188 0.24 12.15 -5.95
N GLN A 189 0.48 13.40 -5.58
CA GLN A 189 0.84 14.48 -6.53
C GLN A 189 2.15 14.28 -7.28
N LYS A 190 2.98 13.31 -6.90
CA LYS A 190 4.20 12.96 -7.65
C LYS A 190 3.94 11.94 -8.73
N PHE A 191 2.71 11.45 -8.91
CA PHE A 191 2.37 10.37 -9.82
C PHE A 191 1.25 10.74 -10.78
N ALA A 192 1.34 10.19 -11.98
CA ALA A 192 0.25 10.09 -12.94
C ALA A 192 0.14 8.63 -13.41
N GLY A 193 -1.03 8.22 -13.90
CA GLY A 193 -1.20 6.87 -14.39
C GLY A 193 -2.65 6.46 -14.59
N THR A 194 -2.92 5.18 -14.36
CA THR A 194 -4.20 4.53 -14.70
C THR A 194 -4.70 3.69 -13.54
N ILE A 195 -6.00 3.73 -13.33
CA ILE A 195 -6.75 2.96 -12.34
C ILE A 195 -7.74 2.08 -13.10
N TRP A 196 -7.78 0.80 -12.75
CA TRP A 196 -8.82 -0.12 -13.19
C TRP A 196 -9.75 -0.38 -12.02
N VAL A 197 -11.03 -0.08 -12.23
CA VAL A 197 -12.08 -0.22 -11.23
C VAL A 197 -13.09 -1.24 -11.73
N ASP A 198 -13.40 -2.25 -10.92
CA ASP A 198 -14.46 -3.21 -11.21
C ASP A 198 -15.77 -2.45 -11.39
N GLU A 199 -16.42 -2.60 -12.55
CA GLU A 199 -17.59 -1.80 -12.90
C GLU A 199 -18.80 -2.11 -12.01
N ALA A 200 -18.99 -3.37 -11.63
CA ALA A 200 -20.15 -3.80 -10.87
C ALA A 200 -19.98 -3.53 -9.36
N ALA A 201 -18.79 -3.82 -8.84
CA ALA A 201 -18.48 -3.65 -7.43
C ALA A 201 -18.05 -2.22 -7.07
N ALA A 202 -17.67 -1.39 -8.05
CA ALA A 202 -17.03 -0.09 -7.85
C ALA A 202 -15.78 -0.20 -6.95
N GLU A 203 -14.99 -1.27 -7.11
CA GLU A 203 -13.78 -1.53 -6.31
C GLU A 203 -12.53 -1.36 -7.18
N VAL A 204 -11.53 -0.63 -6.69
CA VAL A 204 -10.24 -0.51 -7.39
C VAL A 204 -9.58 -1.89 -7.43
N MET A 205 -9.29 -2.37 -8.64
CA MET A 205 -8.64 -3.66 -8.91
C MET A 205 -7.12 -3.49 -9.06
N ARG A 206 -6.70 -2.45 -9.79
CA ARG A 206 -5.30 -2.19 -10.10
C ARG A 206 -5.05 -0.71 -10.24
N VAL A 207 -3.87 -0.28 -9.82
CA VAL A 207 -3.34 1.06 -10.07
C VAL A 207 -1.96 0.90 -10.66
N GLU A 208 -1.71 1.56 -11.78
CA GLU A 208 -0.37 1.73 -12.34
C GLU A 208 -0.04 3.20 -12.35
N ALA A 209 1.14 3.54 -11.83
CA ALA A 209 1.56 4.91 -11.62
C ALA A 209 3.02 5.07 -12.05
N THR A 210 3.32 6.18 -12.71
CA THR A 210 4.69 6.61 -12.99
C THR A 210 4.91 7.97 -12.36
N SER A 211 6.03 8.13 -11.66
CA SER A 211 6.33 9.39 -11.01
C SER A 211 6.68 10.46 -12.02
N THR A 212 6.01 11.61 -11.94
CA THR A 212 6.25 12.79 -12.78
C THR A 212 7.32 13.71 -12.20
N ASP A 213 7.71 13.47 -10.95
CA ASP A 213 8.71 14.24 -10.23
C ASP A 213 9.44 13.33 -9.22
N ASP A 214 10.52 13.85 -8.63
CA ASP A 214 11.35 13.14 -7.67
C ASP A 214 10.59 12.85 -6.37
N ILE A 215 10.78 11.64 -5.84
CA ILE A 215 10.19 11.17 -4.58
C ILE A 215 11.27 11.21 -3.51
N SER A 216 11.11 12.12 -2.55
CA SER A 216 12.07 12.32 -1.46
C SER A 216 11.64 11.60 -0.17
N TYR A 217 12.58 10.85 0.42
CA TYR A 217 12.44 10.20 1.72
C TYR A 217 13.39 10.84 2.73
N GLY A 218 12.90 11.10 3.95
CA GLY A 218 13.67 11.77 5.01
C GLY A 218 14.19 13.14 4.58
N LEU A 219 13.31 13.99 4.05
CA LEU A 219 13.63 15.31 3.47
C LEU A 219 14.64 15.26 2.31
N GLY A 220 14.82 14.10 1.67
CA GLY A 220 15.78 13.90 0.58
C GLY A 220 17.20 13.59 1.06
N LEU A 221 17.43 13.53 2.38
CA LEU A 221 18.72 13.17 2.98
C LEU A 221 18.91 11.65 3.05
N VAL A 222 17.83 10.90 3.26
CA VAL A 222 17.88 9.44 3.34
C VAL A 222 17.94 8.84 1.93
N ALA A 223 16.94 9.16 1.11
CA ALA A 223 16.88 8.72 -0.27
C ALA A 223 16.04 9.69 -1.12
N ARG A 224 16.35 9.76 -2.41
CA ARG A 224 15.56 10.41 -3.44
C ARG A 224 15.46 9.44 -4.61
N LEU A 225 14.24 9.09 -5.01
CA LEU A 225 13.99 8.37 -6.26
C LEU A 225 13.67 9.39 -7.34
N ASN A 226 14.22 9.19 -8.53
CA ASN A 226 14.05 10.11 -9.64
C ASN A 226 12.64 9.99 -10.23
N ALA A 227 12.20 11.04 -10.93
CA ALA A 227 11.10 10.95 -11.88
C ALA A 227 11.23 9.71 -12.80
N GLY A 228 10.11 9.12 -13.18
CA GLY A 228 10.04 7.87 -13.93
C GLY A 228 10.00 6.61 -13.07
N THR A 229 9.91 6.73 -11.74
CA THR A 229 9.70 5.59 -10.83
C THR A 229 8.31 5.01 -11.06
N LYS A 230 8.23 3.70 -11.30
CA LYS A 230 6.98 2.99 -11.59
C LYS A 230 6.48 2.28 -10.36
N ALA A 231 5.18 2.37 -10.09
CA ALA A 231 4.51 1.63 -9.04
C ALA A 231 3.27 0.94 -9.58
N THR A 232 3.07 -0.32 -9.19
CA THR A 232 1.82 -1.05 -9.46
C THR A 232 1.26 -1.54 -8.15
N VAL A 233 -0.03 -1.32 -7.92
CA VAL A 233 -0.77 -1.88 -6.78
C VAL A 233 -1.91 -2.72 -7.32
N SER A 234 -2.02 -3.95 -6.85
CA SER A 234 -3.12 -4.86 -7.18
C SER A 234 -3.96 -5.13 -5.94
N ARG A 235 -5.28 -5.14 -6.11
CA ARG A 235 -6.28 -5.44 -5.09
C ARG A 235 -7.20 -6.54 -5.59
N ARG A 236 -7.67 -7.39 -4.67
CA ARG A 236 -8.65 -8.43 -4.95
C ARG A 236 -9.64 -8.55 -3.80
N ARG A 237 -10.81 -9.11 -4.07
CA ARG A 237 -11.75 -9.55 -3.04
C ARG A 237 -11.09 -10.63 -2.18
N VAL A 238 -11.07 -10.45 -0.86
CA VAL A 238 -10.51 -11.45 0.09
C VAL A 238 -11.55 -12.05 1.01
N ASP A 239 -12.74 -11.44 1.05
CA ASP A 239 -13.90 -11.86 1.82
C ASP A 239 -15.14 -11.23 1.17
N ASP A 240 -16.33 -11.57 1.63
CA ASP A 240 -17.57 -11.05 1.06
C ASP A 240 -17.71 -9.54 1.19
N GLN A 241 -17.06 -8.96 2.20
CA GLN A 241 -17.24 -7.58 2.61
C GLN A 241 -16.15 -6.62 2.10
N VAL A 242 -15.01 -7.12 1.58
CA VAL A 242 -13.85 -6.26 1.37
C VAL A 242 -12.86 -6.71 0.29
N TRP A 243 -12.36 -5.73 -0.44
CA TRP A 243 -11.20 -5.84 -1.33
C TRP A 243 -9.94 -5.33 -0.64
N MET A 244 -8.90 -6.14 -0.60
CA MET A 244 -7.60 -5.83 0.03
C MET A 244 -6.48 -5.80 -1.00
N PRO A 245 -5.39 -5.06 -0.75
CA PRO A 245 -4.19 -5.15 -1.57
C PRO A 245 -3.62 -6.56 -1.53
N THR A 246 -3.18 -7.08 -2.66
CA THR A 246 -2.53 -8.40 -2.77
C THR A 246 -1.09 -8.29 -3.24
N ALA A 247 -0.76 -7.21 -3.95
CA ALA A 247 0.60 -6.94 -4.37
C ALA A 247 0.88 -5.44 -4.50
N LEU A 248 2.13 -5.07 -4.27
CA LEU A 248 2.70 -3.77 -4.62
C LEU A 248 4.08 -4.01 -5.23
N THR A 249 4.35 -3.39 -6.37
CA THR A 249 5.71 -3.29 -6.93
C THR A 249 6.11 -1.83 -7.05
N LEU A 250 7.41 -1.57 -6.92
CA LEU A 250 8.02 -0.27 -7.08
C LEU A 250 9.41 -0.46 -7.71
N ASP A 251 9.56 0.03 -8.94
CA ASP A 251 10.84 0.07 -9.66
C ASP A 251 11.27 1.52 -9.85
N GLY A 252 12.51 1.83 -9.46
CA GLY A 252 13.02 3.19 -9.55
C GLY A 252 14.52 3.28 -9.39
N ARG A 253 15.07 4.40 -9.83
CA ARG A 253 16.48 4.74 -9.66
C ARG A 253 16.59 6.09 -8.99
N GLY A 254 17.67 6.31 -8.26
CA GLY A 254 17.91 7.59 -7.65
C GLY A 254 19.20 7.65 -6.86
N ARG A 255 19.18 8.38 -5.76
CA ARG A 255 20.33 8.59 -4.89
C ARG A 255 19.98 8.41 -3.42
N ALA A 256 20.91 7.81 -2.69
CA ALA A 256 20.91 7.75 -1.23
C ALA A 256 22.03 8.66 -0.71
N LEU A 257 21.81 9.31 0.45
CA LEU A 257 22.77 10.25 1.04
C LEU A 257 23.32 11.28 0.04
N LEU A 258 22.44 11.87 -0.77
CA LEU A 258 22.72 12.86 -1.82
C LEU A 258 23.55 12.38 -3.04
N LEU A 259 24.46 11.41 -2.90
CA LEU A 259 25.44 11.06 -3.93
C LEU A 259 25.47 9.58 -4.32
N ARG A 260 25.19 8.64 -3.41
CA ARG A 260 25.34 7.21 -3.70
C ARG A 260 24.21 6.75 -4.62
N ARG A 261 24.56 6.12 -5.75
CA ARG A 261 23.58 5.55 -6.68
C ARG A 261 22.69 4.54 -5.95
N LEU A 262 21.39 4.67 -6.15
CA LEU A 262 20.36 3.80 -5.58
C LEU A 262 19.56 3.18 -6.72
N VAL A 263 19.41 1.87 -6.69
CA VAL A 263 18.45 1.12 -7.53
C VAL A 263 17.48 0.46 -6.56
N VAL A 264 16.19 0.68 -6.81
CA VAL A 264 15.09 0.12 -6.03
C VAL A 264 14.29 -0.77 -6.96
N ASP A 265 14.31 -2.06 -6.65
CA ASP A 265 13.36 -3.04 -7.13
C ASP A 265 12.69 -3.65 -5.89
N TYR A 266 11.49 -3.19 -5.60
CA TYR A 266 10.79 -3.48 -4.36
C TYR A 266 9.44 -4.11 -4.66
N ALA A 267 9.17 -5.23 -4.00
CA ALA A 267 7.88 -5.89 -4.06
C ALA A 267 7.34 -6.16 -2.65
N ILE A 268 6.02 -6.12 -2.52
CA ILE A 268 5.26 -6.67 -1.40
C ILE A 268 4.16 -7.55 -1.97
N GLU A 269 3.96 -8.71 -1.38
CA GLU A 269 2.80 -9.56 -1.58
C GLU A 269 2.08 -9.74 -0.24
N TRP A 270 0.77 -9.57 -0.25
CA TRP A 270 -0.09 -9.85 0.89
C TRP A 270 -1.02 -11.00 0.56
N PHE A 271 -1.04 -12.01 1.41
CA PHE A 271 -1.76 -13.26 1.17
C PHE A 271 -2.20 -13.91 2.49
N GLU A 272 -3.03 -14.96 2.40
CA GLU A 272 -3.59 -15.66 3.57
C GLU A 272 -4.29 -14.70 4.55
N TYR A 273 -5.12 -13.81 4.02
CA TYR A 273 -5.98 -12.95 4.82
C TYR A 273 -6.93 -13.78 5.67
N ARG A 274 -6.98 -13.49 6.98
CA ARG A 274 -7.91 -14.10 7.92
C ARG A 274 -8.54 -13.02 8.79
N ARG A 275 -9.86 -13.05 8.88
CA ARG A 275 -10.61 -12.13 9.72
C ARG A 275 -10.35 -12.43 11.19
N LEU A 276 -10.08 -11.39 11.96
CA LEU A 276 -9.96 -11.43 13.41
C LEU A 276 -11.36 -11.54 14.05
N PRO A 277 -11.48 -12.19 15.21
CA PRO A 277 -12.76 -12.36 15.92
C PRO A 277 -13.33 -11.05 16.46
N GLY A 278 -12.53 -9.98 16.49
CA GLY A 278 -12.94 -8.63 16.87
C GLY A 278 -11.77 -7.67 16.87
N GLU A 279 -12.04 -6.41 17.22
CA GLU A 279 -10.99 -5.42 17.45
C GLU A 279 -10.15 -5.79 18.67
N SER A 280 -8.85 -5.50 18.58
CA SER A 280 -7.89 -5.66 19.66
C SER A 280 -6.71 -4.71 19.46
N LEU A 281 -6.19 -4.14 20.55
CA LEU A 281 -4.94 -3.38 20.52
C LEU A 281 -3.74 -4.27 20.24
N ALA A 282 -3.82 -5.56 20.59
CA ALA A 282 -2.74 -6.52 20.44
C ALA A 282 -3.26 -7.89 19.98
N PRO A 283 -3.69 -8.06 18.71
CA PRO A 283 -4.31 -9.29 18.26
C PRO A 283 -3.45 -10.54 18.40
N PHE A 284 -2.12 -10.42 18.34
CA PHE A 284 -1.22 -11.55 18.54
C PHE A 284 -1.30 -12.16 19.95
N LEU A 285 -1.67 -11.37 20.97
CA LEU A 285 -1.84 -11.84 22.35
C LEU A 285 -3.31 -12.13 22.68
N ASP A 286 -4.23 -11.91 21.74
CA ASP A 286 -5.65 -12.16 21.94
C ASP A 286 -5.93 -13.67 21.86
N PRO A 287 -6.40 -14.33 22.94
CA PRO A 287 -6.64 -15.76 22.96
C PRO A 287 -7.61 -16.22 21.86
N ARG A 288 -8.54 -15.35 21.45
CA ARG A 288 -9.55 -15.64 20.43
C ARG A 288 -8.94 -15.81 19.03
N VAL A 289 -7.75 -15.25 18.79
CA VAL A 289 -7.05 -15.32 17.50
C VAL A 289 -6.40 -16.68 17.28
N HIS A 290 -6.01 -17.36 18.37
CA HIS A 290 -5.30 -18.64 18.38
C HIS A 290 -6.18 -19.84 18.76
N SER A 291 -7.44 -19.60 19.13
CA SER A 291 -8.37 -20.63 19.60
C SER A 291 -8.98 -21.52 18.50
N GLN A 292 -8.49 -21.47 17.26
CA GLN A 292 -8.76 -22.52 16.28
C GLN A 292 -7.93 -23.78 16.61
N PRO A 293 -8.46 -25.01 16.41
CA PRO A 293 -7.76 -26.22 16.84
C PRO A 293 -6.41 -26.35 16.10
N GLY A 294 -5.31 -26.38 16.85
CA GLY A 294 -3.96 -26.67 16.32
C GLY A 294 -2.91 -25.55 16.39
N SER A 295 -3.21 -24.38 16.96
CA SER A 295 -2.26 -23.25 16.93
C SER A 295 -2.16 -22.48 18.25
N ARG A 296 -1.86 -23.16 19.37
CA ARG A 296 -1.30 -22.46 20.52
C ARG A 296 0.22 -22.33 20.32
N PRO A 297 0.79 -21.11 20.21
CA PRO A 297 2.22 -20.94 20.42
C PRO A 297 2.52 -21.24 21.90
N GLN A 298 3.43 -22.19 22.13
CA GLN A 298 4.05 -22.41 23.45
C GLN A 298 4.97 -21.24 23.79
#